data_AF-A0A412GP86-F1
#
_entry.id   AF-A0A412GP86-F1
#
_cell.length_a   1.000
_cell.length_b   1.000
_cell.length_c   1.000
_cell.angle_alpha   90.00
_cell.angle_beta   90.00
_cell.angle_gamma   90.00
#
_symmetry.space_group_name_H-M   'P 1'
#
loop_
_entity.id
_entity.type
_entity.pdbx_description
1 polymer ?
#
loop_
_entity_poly.entity_id
_entity_poly.type
_entity_poly.pdbx_seq_one_letter_code
_entity_poly.pdbx_strand_id
1 'polypeptide(L)'
;MLQADRYITVQDAAERCNVSYSGLEQHLIFYHKELVENRIKIRKQALKQQCKGKITGRGTLHAPTPEIVGKYAEALHLYRTTPMSARKTAKQTGVSIKGFYEYLQTWHKDLVCGRKGIPYEEGKPVDWSSVRRYNPATAAKYAEAIARLKEGGLSTAKVAAEFGLHPECFRQYLKEHEPELYARQGMVKTESGRSMANHSMGKYKEALHLYATTTESVKSLARRFGFNDCSFGQFIKRHFPELHEQHQKLVQQTKKTD
;
A
#
# COMPACT_ATOMS: atom_id res chain seq x y z
N MET A 1 1.69 -25.12 -40.91
CA MET A 1 1.85 -24.47 -39.59
C MET A 1 0.47 -24.04 -39.09
N LEU A 2 -0.17 -24.88 -38.27
CA LEU A 2 -1.46 -24.56 -37.64
C LEU A 2 -1.20 -23.65 -36.44
N GLN A 3 -1.66 -22.40 -36.49
CA GLN A 3 -1.73 -21.54 -35.30
C GLN A 3 -2.66 -22.21 -34.29
N ALA A 4 -2.08 -22.81 -33.25
CA ALA A 4 -2.73 -23.70 -32.30
C ALA A 4 -3.67 -23.00 -31.28
N ASP A 5 -3.97 -21.71 -31.42
CA ASP A 5 -4.56 -20.92 -30.31
C ASP A 5 -5.99 -20.39 -30.51
N ARG A 6 -6.71 -20.79 -31.57
CA ARG A 6 -8.11 -20.37 -31.75
C ARG A 6 -9.05 -21.57 -31.81
N TYR A 7 -9.81 -21.74 -30.72
CA TYR A 7 -11.01 -22.56 -30.73
C TYR A 7 -12.05 -21.90 -31.64
N ILE A 8 -12.38 -22.55 -32.75
CA ILE A 8 -13.31 -22.06 -33.77
C ILE A 8 -14.67 -22.74 -33.65
N THR A 9 -15.75 -22.05 -34.04
CA THR A 9 -17.06 -22.68 -34.11
C THR A 9 -17.12 -23.65 -35.30
N VAL A 10 -18.11 -24.56 -35.35
CA VAL A 10 -18.26 -25.47 -36.52
C VAL A 10 -18.63 -24.65 -37.74
N GLN A 11 -19.37 -23.56 -37.52
CA GLN A 11 -19.72 -22.60 -38.54
C GLN A 11 -18.48 -21.90 -39.11
N ASP A 12 -17.61 -21.33 -38.25
CA ASP A 12 -16.36 -20.74 -38.71
C ASP A 12 -15.46 -21.75 -39.43
N ALA A 13 -15.44 -23.01 -38.98
CA ALA A 13 -14.69 -24.08 -39.63
C ALA A 13 -15.27 -24.44 -41.00
N ALA A 14 -16.59 -24.51 -41.11
CA ALA A 14 -17.29 -24.77 -42.36
C ALA A 14 -17.04 -23.65 -43.38
N GLU A 15 -17.12 -22.39 -42.94
CA GLU A 15 -16.81 -21.22 -43.75
C GLU A 15 -15.35 -21.21 -44.22
N ARG A 16 -14.39 -21.49 -43.33
CA ARG A 16 -12.95 -21.54 -43.67
C ARG A 16 -12.61 -22.68 -44.62
N CYS A 17 -13.27 -23.83 -44.48
CA CYS A 17 -13.06 -24.99 -45.32
C CYS A 17 -13.94 -24.98 -46.58
N ASN A 18 -14.78 -23.95 -46.75
CA ASN A 18 -15.73 -23.83 -47.85
C ASN A 18 -16.63 -25.07 -48.03
N VAL A 19 -17.13 -25.60 -46.91
CA VAL A 19 -18.04 -26.74 -46.87
C VAL A 19 -19.37 -26.34 -46.25
N SER A 20 -20.43 -27.13 -46.53
CA SER A 20 -21.71 -26.93 -45.86
C SER A 20 -21.58 -27.16 -44.35
N TYR A 21 -22.14 -26.25 -43.55
CA TYR A 21 -22.23 -26.37 -42.10
C TYR A 21 -22.82 -27.72 -41.68
N SER A 22 -23.98 -28.09 -42.26
CA SER A 22 -24.68 -29.33 -41.92
C SER A 22 -23.90 -30.57 -42.34
N GLY A 23 -23.22 -30.50 -43.50
CA GLY A 23 -22.37 -31.59 -43.99
C GLY A 23 -21.17 -31.84 -43.08
N LEU A 24 -20.48 -30.77 -42.67
CA LEU A 24 -19.35 -30.85 -41.74
C LEU A 24 -19.81 -31.33 -40.35
N GLU A 25 -20.94 -30.86 -39.85
CA GLU A 25 -21.50 -31.29 -38.57
C GLU A 25 -21.80 -32.79 -38.55
N GLN A 26 -22.50 -33.29 -39.57
CA GLN A 26 -22.78 -34.72 -39.70
C GLN A 26 -21.49 -35.55 -39.81
N HIS A 27 -20.54 -35.09 -40.64
CA HIS A 27 -19.25 -35.77 -40.79
C HIS A 27 -18.49 -35.88 -39.45
N LEU A 28 -18.48 -34.81 -38.65
CA LEU A 28 -17.86 -34.82 -37.33
C LEU A 28 -18.57 -35.76 -36.35
N ILE A 29 -19.91 -35.82 -36.39
CA ILE A 29 -20.69 -36.71 -35.51
C ILE A 29 -20.45 -38.19 -35.85
N PHE A 30 -20.43 -38.53 -37.14
CA PHE A 30 -20.30 -39.91 -37.59
C PHE A 30 -18.87 -40.44 -37.52
N TYR A 31 -17.89 -39.67 -38.00
CA TYR A 31 -16.52 -40.16 -38.19
C TYR A 31 -15.55 -39.66 -37.11
N HIS A 32 -15.87 -38.58 -36.42
CA HIS A 32 -14.97 -37.95 -35.43
C HIS A 32 -15.67 -37.71 -34.09
N LYS A 33 -16.40 -38.72 -33.61
CA LYS A 33 -17.17 -38.68 -32.36
C LYS A 33 -16.33 -38.22 -31.15
N GLU A 34 -15.07 -38.65 -31.07
CA GLU A 34 -14.15 -38.25 -30.00
C GLU A 34 -13.90 -36.74 -29.96
N LEU A 35 -13.81 -36.07 -31.12
CA LEU A 35 -13.65 -34.61 -31.20
C LEU A 35 -14.90 -33.91 -30.67
N VAL A 36 -16.09 -34.41 -31.01
CA VAL A 36 -17.37 -33.87 -30.54
C VAL A 36 -17.50 -34.04 -29.03
N GLU A 37 -17.17 -35.21 -28.49
CA GLU A 37 -17.21 -35.48 -27.06
C GLU A 37 -16.22 -34.62 -26.27
N ASN A 38 -14.98 -34.49 -26.75
CA ASN A 38 -13.96 -33.62 -26.14
C ASN A 38 -14.44 -32.17 -26.13
N ARG A 39 -15.09 -31.73 -27.20
CA ARG A 39 -15.65 -30.38 -27.30
C ARG A 39 -16.78 -30.14 -26.29
N ILE A 40 -17.67 -31.12 -26.11
CA ILE A 40 -18.74 -31.07 -25.09
C ILE A 40 -18.13 -31.01 -23.67
N LYS A 41 -17.10 -31.82 -23.39
CA LYS A 41 -16.39 -31.80 -22.10
C LYS A 41 -15.76 -30.43 -21.83
N ILE A 42 -15.05 -29.85 -22.80
CA ILE A 42 -14.46 -28.50 -22.70
C ILE A 42 -15.54 -27.46 -22.42
N ARG A 43 -16.68 -27.49 -23.13
CA ARG A 43 -17.80 -26.56 -22.90
C ARG A 43 -18.44 -26.72 -21.53
N LYS A 44 -18.63 -27.96 -21.06
CA LYS A 44 -19.15 -28.25 -19.71
C LYS A 44 -18.20 -27.74 -18.62
N GLN A 45 -16.89 -27.85 -18.82
CA GLN A 45 -15.89 -27.32 -17.90
C GLN A 45 -15.85 -25.78 -17.93
N ALA A 46 -15.94 -25.18 -19.12
CA ALA A 46 -16.01 -23.74 -19.34
C ALA A 46 -17.24 -23.08 -18.70
N LEU A 47 -18.40 -23.74 -18.69
CA LEU A 47 -19.60 -23.25 -17.99
C LEU A 47 -19.37 -23.06 -16.49
N LYS A 48 -18.52 -23.91 -15.88
CA LYS A 48 -18.19 -23.85 -14.45
C LYS A 48 -17.12 -22.80 -14.14
N GLN A 49 -16.33 -22.36 -15.12
CA GLN A 49 -15.19 -21.47 -14.93
C GLN A 49 -15.15 -20.39 -16.03
N GLN A 50 -15.84 -19.27 -15.79
CA GLN A 50 -15.72 -18.07 -16.63
C GLN A 50 -14.42 -17.33 -16.30
N CYS A 51 -13.30 -17.82 -16.83
CA CYS A 51 -12.01 -17.15 -16.73
C CYS A 51 -11.79 -16.29 -17.98
N LYS A 52 -11.25 -15.08 -17.80
CA LYS A 52 -10.85 -14.21 -18.91
C LYS A 52 -9.91 -14.95 -19.87
N GLY A 53 -10.16 -14.81 -21.17
CA GLY A 53 -9.37 -15.45 -22.22
C GLY A 53 -9.63 -16.96 -22.42
N LYS A 54 -10.39 -17.61 -21.54
CA LYS A 54 -10.84 -19.00 -21.77
C LYS A 54 -12.13 -19.03 -22.59
N ILE A 55 -12.40 -20.19 -23.16
CA ILE A 55 -13.63 -20.45 -23.92
C ILE A 55 -14.82 -20.43 -22.96
N THR A 56 -15.92 -19.83 -23.37
CA THR A 56 -17.20 -19.87 -22.66
C THR A 56 -18.04 -21.07 -23.10
N GLY A 57 -19.14 -21.37 -22.40
CA GLY A 57 -20.07 -22.44 -22.80
C GLY A 57 -20.63 -22.30 -24.22
N ARG A 58 -20.63 -21.08 -24.78
CA ARG A 58 -21.04 -20.78 -26.17
C ARG A 58 -19.95 -21.03 -27.21
N GLY A 59 -18.72 -21.36 -26.78
CA GLY A 59 -17.59 -21.59 -27.67
C GLY A 59 -16.84 -20.32 -28.10
N THR A 60 -17.24 -19.15 -27.62
CA THR A 60 -16.54 -17.88 -27.83
C THR A 60 -15.55 -17.61 -26.68
N LEU A 61 -14.47 -16.88 -26.96
CA LEU A 61 -13.54 -16.44 -25.92
C LEU A 61 -14.25 -15.50 -24.93
N HIS A 62 -14.00 -15.68 -23.64
CA HIS A 62 -14.46 -14.77 -22.59
C HIS A 62 -13.63 -13.49 -22.65
N ALA A 63 -14.08 -12.56 -23.48
CA ALA A 63 -13.43 -11.27 -23.74
C ALA A 63 -14.50 -10.15 -23.79
N PRO A 64 -14.13 -8.90 -23.44
CA PRO A 64 -15.03 -7.77 -23.55
C PRO A 64 -15.32 -7.49 -25.02
N THR A 65 -16.55 -7.09 -25.34
CA THR A 65 -16.89 -6.66 -26.70
C THR A 65 -16.12 -5.38 -27.07
N PRO A 66 -15.79 -5.17 -28.36
CA PRO A 66 -15.07 -3.98 -28.80
C PRO A 66 -15.75 -2.65 -28.40
N GLU A 67 -17.09 -2.62 -28.42
CA GLU A 67 -17.89 -1.47 -28.00
C GLU A 67 -17.66 -1.10 -26.52
N ILE A 68 -17.64 -2.10 -25.63
CA ILE A 68 -17.39 -1.90 -24.20
C ILE A 68 -15.93 -1.46 -23.98
N VAL A 69 -14.99 -2.02 -24.73
CA VAL A 69 -13.58 -1.60 -24.68
C VAL A 69 -13.44 -0.14 -25.08
N GLY A 70 -14.06 0.29 -26.17
CA GLY A 70 -14.06 1.68 -26.61
C GLY A 70 -14.68 2.62 -25.57
N LYS A 71 -15.84 2.26 -25.02
CA LYS A 71 -16.56 3.06 -24.02
C LYS A 71 -15.75 3.37 -22.76
N TYR A 72 -14.95 2.42 -22.28
CA TYR A 72 -14.17 2.59 -21.05
C TYR A 72 -12.68 2.83 -21.28
N ALA A 73 -12.22 2.96 -22.53
CA ALA A 73 -10.80 3.09 -22.87
C ALA A 73 -10.13 4.27 -22.16
N GLU A 74 -10.74 5.45 -22.22
CA GLU A 74 -10.21 6.67 -21.60
C GLU A 74 -10.18 6.56 -20.06
N ALA A 75 -11.28 6.06 -19.47
CA ALA A 75 -11.39 5.85 -18.03
C ALA A 75 -10.33 4.85 -17.54
N LEU A 76 -10.12 3.76 -18.30
CA LEU A 76 -9.11 2.76 -18.00
C LEU A 76 -7.70 3.33 -18.10
N HIS A 77 -7.42 4.15 -19.11
CA HIS A 77 -6.13 4.81 -19.27
C HIS A 77 -5.82 5.72 -18.06
N LEU A 78 -6.75 6.60 -17.70
CA LEU A 78 -6.61 7.49 -16.53
C LEU A 78 -6.46 6.69 -15.22
N TYR A 79 -7.19 5.57 -15.09
CA TYR A 79 -7.04 4.65 -13.96
C TYR A 79 -5.72 3.87 -13.97
N ARG A 80 -4.99 3.78 -15.08
CA ARG A 80 -3.66 3.16 -15.07
C ARG A 80 -2.58 4.16 -14.69
N THR A 81 -2.68 5.38 -15.21
CA THR A 81 -1.61 6.38 -15.11
C THR A 81 -1.68 7.24 -13.84
N THR A 82 -2.84 7.34 -13.19
CA THR A 82 -3.05 8.32 -12.10
C THR A 82 -3.50 7.64 -10.81
N PRO A 83 -3.02 8.03 -9.61
CA PRO A 83 -3.42 7.41 -8.33
C PRO A 83 -4.89 7.69 -7.90
N MET A 84 -5.70 8.26 -8.78
CA MET A 84 -7.12 8.57 -8.53
C MET A 84 -7.97 7.30 -8.36
N SER A 85 -9.05 7.42 -7.58
CA SER A 85 -9.99 6.33 -7.36
C SER A 85 -10.88 6.09 -8.59
N ALA A 86 -11.35 4.85 -8.78
CA ALA A 86 -12.23 4.49 -9.90
C ALA A 86 -13.49 5.36 -9.95
N ARG A 87 -14.04 5.76 -8.80
CA ARG A 87 -15.16 6.72 -8.71
C ARG A 87 -14.78 8.08 -9.29
N LYS A 88 -13.61 8.63 -8.94
CA LYS A 88 -13.19 9.96 -9.42
C LYS A 88 -12.88 9.92 -10.91
N THR A 89 -12.20 8.87 -11.37
CA THR A 89 -11.96 8.58 -12.78
C THR A 89 -13.26 8.52 -13.58
N ALA A 90 -14.25 7.74 -13.13
CA ALA A 90 -15.53 7.60 -13.83
C ALA A 90 -16.30 8.92 -13.95
N LYS A 91 -16.30 9.74 -12.88
CA LYS A 91 -16.89 11.08 -12.92
C LYS A 91 -16.20 11.99 -13.93
N GLN A 92 -14.87 11.94 -14.00
CA GLN A 92 -14.09 12.79 -14.89
C GLN A 92 -14.28 12.43 -16.36
N THR A 93 -14.38 11.14 -16.69
CA THR A 93 -14.59 10.67 -18.07
C THR A 93 -16.07 10.53 -18.44
N GLY A 94 -16.99 10.95 -17.57
CA GLY A 94 -18.44 10.93 -17.84
C GLY A 94 -19.08 9.52 -17.92
N VAL A 95 -18.37 8.47 -17.51
CA VAL A 95 -18.90 7.09 -17.52
C VAL A 95 -19.66 6.78 -16.23
N SER A 96 -20.60 5.83 -16.30
CA SER A 96 -21.31 5.36 -15.11
C SER A 96 -20.32 4.76 -14.10
N ILE A 97 -20.37 5.26 -12.86
CA ILE A 97 -19.52 4.76 -11.77
C ILE A 97 -19.71 3.25 -11.59
N LYS A 98 -20.97 2.79 -11.49
CA LYS A 98 -21.29 1.37 -11.31
C LYS A 98 -20.76 0.53 -12.48
N GLY A 99 -21.03 0.97 -13.72
CA GLY A 99 -20.59 0.26 -14.91
C GLY A 99 -19.06 0.19 -15.05
N PHE A 100 -18.35 1.24 -14.64
CA PHE A 100 -16.89 1.24 -14.64
C PHE A 100 -16.31 0.30 -13.57
N TYR A 101 -16.92 0.24 -12.39
CA TYR A 101 -16.53 -0.74 -11.37
C TYR A 101 -16.74 -2.18 -11.83
N GLU A 102 -17.89 -2.49 -12.44
CA GLU A 102 -18.17 -3.81 -13.02
C GLU A 102 -17.17 -4.14 -14.12
N TYR A 103 -16.90 -3.20 -15.03
CA TYR A 103 -15.91 -3.37 -16.09
C TYR A 103 -14.51 -3.69 -15.55
N LEU A 104 -14.05 -2.95 -14.53
CA LEU A 104 -12.78 -3.21 -13.87
C LEU A 104 -12.77 -4.58 -13.16
N GLN A 105 -13.83 -4.93 -12.44
CA GLN A 105 -13.91 -6.18 -11.69
C GLN A 105 -13.93 -7.41 -12.59
N THR A 106 -14.57 -7.31 -13.76
CA THR A 106 -14.68 -8.42 -14.71
C THR A 106 -13.45 -8.52 -15.60
N TRP A 107 -12.95 -7.40 -16.12
CA TRP A 107 -11.93 -7.41 -17.19
C TRP A 107 -10.54 -6.96 -16.77
N HIS A 108 -10.42 -6.20 -15.68
CA HIS A 108 -9.15 -5.61 -15.25
C HIS A 108 -8.91 -5.78 -13.74
N LYS A 109 -9.29 -6.96 -13.22
CA LYS A 109 -9.20 -7.28 -11.80
C LYS A 109 -7.74 -7.29 -11.33
N ASP A 110 -6.81 -7.62 -12.23
CA ASP A 110 -5.37 -7.46 -12.08
C ASP A 110 -4.97 -6.03 -11.67
N LEU A 111 -5.53 -5.01 -12.33
CA LEU A 111 -5.24 -3.61 -11.99
C LEU A 111 -5.81 -3.22 -10.62
N VAL A 112 -7.00 -3.73 -10.29
CA VAL A 112 -7.63 -3.48 -8.99
C VAL A 112 -6.83 -4.12 -7.87
N CYS A 113 -6.36 -5.36 -8.06
CA CYS A 113 -5.52 -6.09 -7.12
C CYS A 113 -4.12 -5.49 -7.01
N GLY A 114 -3.48 -5.14 -8.13
CA GLY A 114 -2.14 -4.54 -8.16
C GLY A 114 -2.08 -3.21 -7.40
N ARG A 115 -3.10 -2.36 -7.54
CA ARG A 115 -3.21 -1.11 -6.74
C ARG A 115 -3.35 -1.32 -5.24
N LYS A 116 -3.76 -2.51 -4.83
CA LYS A 116 -3.92 -2.90 -3.44
C LYS A 116 -2.77 -3.80 -2.95
N GLY A 117 -1.77 -4.08 -3.80
CA GLY A 117 -0.65 -4.97 -3.48
C GLY A 117 -1.04 -6.44 -3.35
N ILE A 118 -2.16 -6.86 -3.96
CA ILE A 118 -2.66 -8.23 -3.86
C ILE A 118 -2.18 -9.02 -5.07
N PRO A 119 -1.57 -10.21 -4.88
CA PRO A 119 -1.28 -11.10 -5.99
C PRO A 119 -2.60 -11.57 -6.61
N TYR A 120 -2.73 -11.39 -7.92
CA TYR A 120 -3.90 -11.81 -8.66
C TYR A 120 -3.54 -12.86 -9.68
N GLU A 121 -4.30 -13.96 -9.66
CA GLU A 121 -4.27 -14.98 -10.68
C GLU A 121 -5.71 -15.28 -11.15
N GLU A 122 -5.87 -15.39 -12.46
CA GLU A 122 -7.17 -15.67 -13.08
C GLU A 122 -7.69 -17.06 -12.64
N GLY A 123 -8.93 -17.10 -12.13
CA GLY A 123 -9.57 -18.34 -11.67
C GLY A 123 -9.25 -18.76 -10.23
N LYS A 124 -8.33 -18.07 -9.52
CA LYS A 124 -8.15 -18.24 -8.07
C LYS A 124 -9.01 -17.25 -7.28
N PRO A 125 -9.56 -17.65 -6.13
CA PRO A 125 -10.25 -16.70 -5.25
C PRO A 125 -9.24 -15.66 -4.77
N VAL A 126 -9.63 -14.39 -4.90
CA VAL A 126 -8.85 -13.28 -4.35
C VAL A 126 -9.23 -13.13 -2.89
N ASP A 127 -8.26 -13.24 -1.99
CA ASP A 127 -8.48 -12.92 -0.60
C ASP A 127 -8.60 -11.40 -0.43
N TRP A 128 -9.82 -10.94 -0.17
CA TRP A 128 -10.10 -9.54 0.12
C TRP A 128 -9.97 -9.22 1.61
N SER A 129 -9.77 -10.22 2.48
CA SER A 129 -9.73 -10.04 3.94
C SER A 129 -8.37 -9.52 4.43
N SER A 130 -7.26 -9.95 3.79
CA SER A 130 -5.93 -9.36 3.98
C SER A 130 -5.84 -7.91 3.53
N VAL A 131 -6.81 -7.45 2.73
CA VAL A 131 -6.91 -6.09 2.18
C VAL A 131 -7.55 -5.18 3.21
N ARG A 132 -6.78 -4.82 4.24
CA ARG A 132 -7.13 -3.66 5.07
C ARG A 132 -7.34 -2.46 4.14
N ARG A 133 -8.46 -1.75 4.33
CA ARG A 133 -9.04 -0.72 3.43
C ARG A 133 -8.04 0.38 3.03
N TYR A 134 -7.15 0.10 2.09
CA TYR A 134 -6.13 1.05 1.67
C TYR A 134 -6.60 1.89 0.49
N ASN A 135 -6.53 3.21 0.63
CA ASN A 135 -6.80 4.17 -0.42
C ASN A 135 -5.47 4.76 -0.90
N PRO A 136 -5.03 4.49 -2.14
CA PRO A 136 -3.80 5.05 -2.70
C PRO A 136 -3.73 6.58 -2.63
N ALA A 137 -4.87 7.27 -2.65
CA ALA A 137 -4.90 8.72 -2.47
C ALA A 137 -4.49 9.15 -1.05
N THR A 138 -4.85 8.36 -0.03
CA THR A 138 -4.43 8.59 1.35
C THR A 138 -2.93 8.29 1.52
N ALA A 139 -2.41 7.29 0.80
CA ALA A 139 -0.98 7.00 0.75
C ALA A 139 -0.17 8.20 0.25
N ALA A 140 -0.58 8.73 -0.92
CA ALA A 140 0.06 9.88 -1.53
C ALA A 140 0.02 11.10 -0.60
N LYS A 141 -1.12 11.31 0.11
CA LYS A 141 -1.26 12.40 1.09
C LYS A 141 -0.22 12.36 2.21
N TYR A 142 0.14 11.17 2.72
CA TYR A 142 1.08 11.04 3.84
C TYR A 142 2.53 10.79 3.41
N ALA A 143 2.80 10.53 2.13
CA ALA A 143 4.11 10.13 1.64
C ALA A 143 5.22 11.13 1.98
N GLU A 144 4.99 12.42 1.70
CA GLU A 144 5.99 13.48 1.96
C GLU A 144 6.23 13.67 3.47
N ALA A 145 5.16 13.65 4.27
CA ALA A 145 5.26 13.73 5.73
C ALA A 145 6.03 12.53 6.31
N ILE A 146 5.84 11.32 5.76
CA ILE A 146 6.59 10.12 6.18
C ILE A 146 8.06 10.24 5.79
N ALA A 147 8.37 10.72 4.58
CA ALA A 147 9.74 10.94 4.14
C ALA A 147 10.47 11.93 5.06
N ARG A 148 9.83 13.07 5.37
CA ARG A 148 10.37 14.06 6.31
C ARG A 148 10.58 13.49 7.70
N LEU A 149 9.68 12.62 8.16
CA LEU A 149 9.80 11.96 9.46
C LEU A 149 10.90 10.87 9.48
N LYS A 150 11.22 10.25 8.33
CA LYS A 150 12.34 9.31 8.14
C LYS A 150 13.71 10.00 8.20
N GLU A 151 13.82 11.24 7.72
CA GLU A 151 15.03 12.08 7.85
C GLU A 151 15.38 12.40 9.32
N GLY A 152 14.41 12.29 10.22
CA GLY A 152 14.61 12.42 11.66
C GLY A 152 14.64 13.86 12.19
N GLY A 153 14.87 14.00 13.49
CA GLY A 153 15.02 15.28 14.19
C GLY A 153 13.73 15.99 14.62
N LEU A 154 12.56 15.55 14.14
CA LEU A 154 11.26 16.14 14.47
C LEU A 154 10.28 15.11 15.06
N SER A 155 9.37 15.60 15.90
CA SER A 155 8.26 14.79 16.43
C SER A 155 7.15 14.65 15.40
N THR A 156 6.37 13.56 15.49
CA THR A 156 5.20 13.33 14.62
C THR A 156 4.24 14.52 14.58
N ALA A 157 4.05 15.22 15.71
CA ALA A 157 3.16 16.37 15.79
C ALA A 157 3.71 17.59 15.03
N LYS A 158 5.02 17.81 15.07
CA LYS A 158 5.65 18.94 14.36
C LYS A 158 5.64 18.72 12.85
N VAL A 159 5.96 17.50 12.41
CA VAL A 159 5.83 17.12 10.99
C VAL A 159 4.37 17.22 10.54
N ALA A 160 3.41 16.75 11.35
CA ALA A 160 1.99 16.89 10.99
C ALA A 160 1.60 18.37 10.79
N ALA A 161 2.06 19.28 11.65
CA ALA A 161 1.79 20.71 11.51
C ALA A 161 2.41 21.31 10.24
N GLU A 162 3.64 20.94 9.88
CA GLU A 162 4.32 21.40 8.66
C GLU A 162 3.54 21.05 7.38
N PHE A 163 2.91 19.87 7.35
CA PHE A 163 2.13 19.39 6.19
C PHE A 163 0.61 19.64 6.32
N GLY A 164 0.16 20.41 7.33
CA GLY A 164 -1.27 20.69 7.54
C GLY A 164 -2.10 19.43 7.85
N LEU A 165 -1.49 18.41 8.45
CA LEU A 165 -2.10 17.14 8.81
C LEU A 165 -2.57 17.16 10.27
N HIS A 166 -3.68 16.46 10.56
CA HIS A 166 -4.12 16.25 11.93
C HIS A 166 -3.16 15.26 12.65
N PRO A 167 -2.48 15.67 13.75
CA PRO A 167 -1.43 14.87 14.38
C PRO A 167 -1.87 13.46 14.80
N GLU A 168 -3.09 13.32 15.32
CA GLU A 168 -3.58 12.02 15.81
C GLU A 168 -3.97 11.08 14.66
N CYS A 169 -4.51 11.62 13.57
CA CYS A 169 -4.81 10.84 12.38
C CYS A 169 -3.51 10.35 11.72
N PHE A 170 -2.49 11.21 11.68
CA PHE A 170 -1.19 10.84 11.16
C PHE A 170 -0.50 9.78 12.04
N ARG A 171 -0.59 9.91 13.37
CA ARG A 171 -0.05 8.92 14.32
C ARG A 171 -0.72 7.55 14.14
N GLN A 172 -2.05 7.50 14.05
CA GLN A 172 -2.77 6.26 13.77
C GLN A 172 -2.37 5.65 12.43
N TYR A 173 -2.21 6.49 11.39
CA TYR A 173 -1.75 6.05 10.08
C TYR A 173 -0.34 5.43 10.13
N LEU A 174 0.60 6.06 10.86
CA LEU A 174 1.95 5.51 11.05
C LEU A 174 1.94 4.16 11.76
N LYS A 175 1.08 4.00 12.79
CA LYS A 175 0.93 2.72 13.50
C LYS A 175 0.48 1.59 12.57
N GLU A 176 -0.35 1.91 11.59
CA GLU A 176 -0.90 0.94 10.63
C GLU A 176 0.04 0.66 9.45
N HIS A 177 0.75 1.69 8.95
CA HIS A 177 1.50 1.61 7.69
C HIS A 177 3.02 1.57 7.83
N GLU A 178 3.56 2.12 8.92
CA GLU A 178 5.00 2.23 9.16
C GLU A 178 5.28 1.91 10.65
N PRO A 179 4.99 0.68 11.12
CA PRO A 179 5.04 0.34 12.55
C PRO A 179 6.43 0.52 13.15
N GLU A 180 7.50 0.30 12.37
CA GLU A 180 8.88 0.56 12.79
C GLU A 180 9.14 2.04 13.04
N LEU A 181 8.61 2.90 12.17
CA LEU A 181 8.75 4.35 12.30
C LEU A 181 7.90 4.87 13.47
N TYR A 182 6.70 4.30 13.65
CA TYR A 182 5.86 4.55 14.81
C TYR A 182 6.58 4.16 16.12
N ALA A 183 7.23 2.99 16.16
CA ALA A 183 7.99 2.54 17.32
C ALA A 183 9.19 3.46 17.63
N ARG A 184 9.88 3.95 16.59
CA ARG A 184 10.94 4.97 16.74
C ARG A 184 10.45 6.29 17.33
N GLN A 185 9.20 6.67 17.08
CA GLN A 185 8.59 7.89 17.63
C GLN A 185 7.86 7.65 18.96
N GLY A 186 7.72 6.39 19.38
CA GLY A 186 7.01 5.98 20.58
C GLY A 186 7.74 6.26 21.90
N MET A 187 7.05 5.95 22.99
CA MET A 187 7.62 5.96 24.34
C MET A 187 8.37 4.67 24.62
N VAL A 188 9.57 4.77 25.17
CA VAL A 188 10.41 3.67 25.64
C VAL A 188 10.46 3.72 27.17
N LYS A 189 10.40 2.55 27.81
CA LYS A 189 10.63 2.43 29.25
C LYS A 189 12.14 2.35 29.50
N THR A 190 12.66 3.22 30.36
CA THR A 190 14.04 3.15 30.84
C THR A 190 14.17 2.05 31.90
N GLU A 191 15.40 1.62 32.19
CA GLU A 191 15.72 0.61 33.22
C GLU A 191 15.15 0.99 34.60
N SER A 192 15.04 2.30 34.87
CA SER A 192 14.38 2.87 36.06
C SER A 192 12.84 2.80 36.06
N GLY A 193 12.22 2.11 35.08
CA GLY A 193 10.77 1.97 34.93
C GLY A 193 10.05 3.23 34.39
N ARG A 194 10.77 4.33 34.18
CA ARG A 194 10.21 5.62 33.73
C ARG A 194 10.03 5.62 32.21
N SER A 195 8.94 6.21 31.72
CA SER A 195 8.67 6.31 30.28
C SER A 195 9.26 7.59 29.69
N MET A 196 9.92 7.47 28.55
CA MET A 196 10.62 8.56 27.85
C MET A 196 10.39 8.44 26.35
N ALA A 197 10.29 9.56 25.63
CA ALA A 197 10.25 9.50 24.17
C ALA A 197 11.58 8.98 23.62
N ASN A 198 11.54 8.02 22.71
CA ASN A 198 12.74 7.32 22.21
C ASN A 198 13.81 8.30 21.65
N HIS A 199 13.36 9.33 20.92
CA HIS A 199 14.23 10.33 20.31
C HIS A 199 14.91 11.28 21.32
N SER A 200 14.39 11.44 22.54
CA SER A 200 14.95 12.36 23.54
C SER A 200 16.36 11.94 23.97
N MET A 201 16.64 10.64 23.97
CA MET A 201 17.92 10.10 24.41
C MET A 201 19.03 10.42 23.40
N GLY A 202 18.74 10.32 22.11
CA GLY A 202 19.65 10.78 21.05
C GLY A 202 19.87 12.30 21.10
N LYS A 203 18.79 13.07 21.32
CA LYS A 203 18.84 14.55 21.36
C LYS A 203 19.76 15.09 22.45
N TYR A 204 19.76 14.49 23.65
CA TYR A 204 20.50 15.01 24.80
C TYR A 204 21.81 14.28 25.09
N LYS A 205 22.17 13.24 24.33
CA LYS A 205 23.31 12.35 24.62
C LYS A 205 24.62 13.13 24.86
N GLU A 206 24.98 14.03 23.95
CA GLU A 206 26.22 14.81 24.03
C GLU A 206 26.19 15.81 25.18
N ALA A 207 25.06 16.48 25.38
CA ALA A 207 24.88 17.42 26.49
C ALA A 207 24.91 16.72 27.86
N LEU A 208 24.39 15.49 27.97
CA LEU A 208 24.46 14.69 29.19
C LEU A 208 25.89 14.29 29.53
N HIS A 209 26.69 13.92 28.52
CA HIS A 209 28.09 13.59 28.75
C HIS A 209 28.87 14.79 29.29
N LEU A 210 28.66 15.98 28.71
CA LEU A 210 29.25 17.22 29.22
C LEU A 210 28.73 17.57 30.61
N TYR A 211 27.43 17.43 30.86
CA TYR A 211 26.86 17.69 32.18
C TYR A 211 27.40 16.74 33.27
N ALA A 212 27.75 15.50 32.93
CA ALA A 212 28.36 14.56 33.86
C ALA A 212 29.84 14.86 34.16
N THR A 213 30.57 15.41 33.19
CA THR A 213 32.04 15.56 33.24
C THR A 213 32.50 16.98 33.58
N THR A 214 31.62 17.97 33.47
CA THR A 214 31.94 19.39 33.67
C THR A 214 31.01 20.03 34.71
N THR A 215 31.42 21.18 35.24
CA THR A 215 30.59 22.03 36.12
C THR A 215 29.69 23.00 35.35
N GLU A 216 29.54 22.81 34.03
CA GLU A 216 28.68 23.66 33.21
C GLU A 216 27.21 23.57 33.63
N SER A 217 26.57 24.73 33.78
CA SER A 217 25.15 24.78 34.13
C SER A 217 24.25 24.28 32.99
N VAL A 218 23.09 23.73 33.36
CA VAL A 218 22.00 23.32 32.44
C VAL A 218 21.68 24.43 31.43
N LYS A 219 21.72 25.70 31.85
CA LYS A 219 21.40 26.87 31.01
C LYS A 219 22.49 27.17 29.98
N SER A 220 23.75 26.88 30.28
CA SER A 220 24.88 27.00 29.34
C SER A 220 24.76 25.94 28.24
N LEU A 221 24.61 24.68 28.65
CA LEU A 221 24.47 23.55 27.74
C LEU A 221 23.23 23.71 26.85
N ALA A 222 22.10 24.15 27.41
CA ALA A 222 20.89 24.42 26.65
C ALA A 222 21.08 25.47 25.55
N ARG A 223 21.80 26.55 25.83
CA ARG A 223 22.14 27.55 24.81
C ARG A 223 23.09 26.99 23.76
N ARG A 224 24.13 26.27 24.17
CA ARG A 224 25.14 25.69 23.28
C ARG A 224 24.56 24.71 22.26
N PHE A 225 23.62 23.87 22.70
CA PHE A 225 22.99 22.85 21.87
C PHE A 225 21.62 23.25 21.30
N GLY A 226 21.18 24.50 21.55
CA GLY A 226 19.95 25.05 20.96
C GLY A 226 18.66 24.37 21.42
N PHE A 227 18.61 23.81 22.63
CA PHE A 227 17.39 23.22 23.21
C PHE A 227 16.87 24.03 24.41
N ASN A 228 15.60 23.84 24.74
CA ASN A 228 14.96 24.54 25.86
C ASN A 228 15.55 24.10 27.21
N ASP A 229 15.98 25.06 28.02
CA ASP A 229 16.67 24.85 29.30
C ASP A 229 15.77 24.20 30.36
N CYS A 230 14.50 24.62 30.47
CA CYS A 230 13.53 23.98 31.35
C CYS A 230 13.30 22.51 30.99
N SER A 231 13.17 22.22 29.69
CA SER A 231 12.93 20.87 29.17
C SER A 231 14.12 19.95 29.44
N PHE A 232 15.34 20.44 29.23
CA PHE A 232 16.56 19.68 29.51
C PHE A 232 16.77 19.46 31.00
N GLY A 233 16.54 20.48 31.83
CA GLY A 233 16.62 20.35 33.29
C GLY A 233 15.62 19.36 33.86
N GLN A 234 14.36 19.40 33.41
CA GLN A 234 13.34 18.42 33.81
C GLN A 234 13.71 17.01 33.35
N PHE A 235 14.25 16.87 32.13
CA PHE A 235 14.70 15.59 31.60
C PHE A 235 15.78 14.95 32.48
N ILE A 236 16.82 15.71 32.85
CA ILE A 236 17.90 15.23 33.73
C ILE A 236 17.32 14.79 35.08
N LYS A 237 16.54 15.65 35.75
CA LYS A 237 15.95 15.32 37.06
C LYS A 237 15.05 14.09 37.01
N ARG A 238 14.29 13.94 35.92
CA ARG A 238 13.31 12.86 35.76
C ARG A 238 13.92 11.54 35.31
N HIS A 239 15.02 11.53 34.56
CA HIS A 239 15.57 10.27 34.03
C HIS A 239 16.94 9.92 34.63
N PHE A 240 17.68 10.90 35.14
CA PHE A 240 19.03 10.75 35.69
C PHE A 240 19.18 11.50 37.04
N PRO A 241 18.40 11.15 38.07
CA PRO A 241 18.45 11.85 39.36
C PRO A 241 19.82 11.74 40.04
N GLU A 242 20.45 10.56 39.99
CA GLU A 242 21.78 10.33 40.58
C GLU A 242 22.86 11.20 39.92
N LEU A 243 22.82 11.32 38.58
CA LEU A 243 23.73 12.17 37.82
C LEU A 243 23.51 13.64 38.17
N HIS A 244 22.26 14.06 38.39
CA HIS A 244 21.96 15.42 38.85
C HIS A 244 22.57 15.70 40.22
N GLU A 245 22.46 14.77 41.16
CA GLU A 245 23.05 14.89 42.50
C GLU A 245 24.58 14.93 42.47
N GLN A 246 25.21 14.07 41.65
CA GLN A 246 26.67 14.05 41.47
C GLN A 246 27.19 15.39 40.93
N HIS A 247 26.52 15.94 39.91
CA HIS A 247 26.88 17.25 39.36
C HIS A 247 26.73 18.36 40.41
N GLN A 248 25.67 18.35 41.22
CA GLN A 248 25.52 19.34 42.30
C GLN A 248 26.66 19.25 43.32
N LYS A 249 27.10 18.04 43.68
CA LYS A 249 28.25 17.83 44.58
C LYS A 249 29.56 18.36 43.96
N LEU A 250 29.81 18.09 42.68
CA LEU A 250 30.97 18.61 41.93
C LEU A 250 31.00 20.15 41.90
N VAL A 251 29.85 20.79 41.65
CA VAL A 251 29.72 22.26 41.65
C VAL A 251 29.92 22.84 43.07
N GLN A 252 29.48 22.15 44.12
CA GLN A 252 29.71 22.60 45.49
C GLN A 252 31.17 22.45 45.93
N GLN A 253 31.88 21.42 45.46
CA GLN A 253 33.29 21.20 45.80
C GLN A 253 34.20 22.24 45.14
N THR A 254 33.97 22.54 43.86
CA THR A 254 34.71 23.58 43.12
C THR A 254 34.50 24.97 43.73
N LYS A 255 33.28 25.31 44.14
CA LYS A 255 33.00 26.58 44.86
C LYS A 255 33.62 26.71 46.25
N LYS A 256 34.09 25.61 46.85
CA LYS A 256 34.80 25.63 48.15
C LYS A 256 36.32 25.70 47.98
N THR A 257 36.82 25.52 46.76
CA THR A 257 38.26 25.54 46.44
C THR A 257 38.72 26.83 45.75
N ASP A 258 37.77 27.67 45.34
CA ASP A 258 37.96 29.10 44.99
C ASP A 258 37.70 29.99 46.21
#